data_AF-A0A820RRE7-F1
#
_entry.id   AF-A0A820RRE7-F1
#
_cell.length_a   1.000
_cell.length_b   1.000
_cell.length_c   1.000
_cell.angle_alpha   90.00
_cell.angle_beta   90.00
_cell.angle_gamma   90.00
#
_symmetry.space_group_name_H-M   'P 1'
#
loop_
_entity.id
_entity.type
_entity.pdbx_description
1 polymer ?
#
loop_
_entity_poly.entity_id
_entity_poly.type
_entity_poly.pdbx_seq_one_letter_code
_entity_poly.pdbx_strand_id
1 'polypeptide(L)' 'NQVFVYRSEPGQRLSDVREKLQTIFPHSILLDPTTNIEEHHRRSTSQYVQVQVVQPISDEKARFGNRNIPEAILQ' A
#
# COMPACT_ATOMS: atom_id res chain seq x y z
N ASN A 1 2.59 13.35 -6.15
CA ASN A 1 2.59 12.42 -7.31
C ASN A 1 3.62 11.31 -7.13
N GLN A 2 3.56 10.56 -6.02
CA GLN A 2 4.48 9.47 -5.71
C GLN A 2 3.67 8.30 -5.12
N VAL A 3 4.21 7.09 -5.23
CA VAL A 3 3.61 5.87 -4.66
C VAL A 3 4.55 5.35 -3.58
N PHE A 4 3.97 5.00 -2.44
CA PHE A 4 4.70 4.40 -1.31
C PHE A 4 4.06 3.06 -0.97
N VAL A 5 4.90 2.07 -0.64
CA VAL A 5 4.44 0.79 -0.08
C VAL A 5 4.58 0.87 1.43
N TYR A 6 3.47 0.73 2.14
CA TYR A 6 3.42 0.73 3.59
C TYR A 6 3.24 -0.70 4.11
N ARG A 7 4.11 -1.11 5.05
CA ARG A 7 3.95 -2.37 5.77
C ARG A 7 3.11 -2.12 7.01
N SER A 8 1.92 -2.70 7.04
CA SER A 8 1.01 -2.60 8.17
C SER A 8 1.49 -3.40 9.38
N GLU A 9 1.09 -2.94 10.57
CA GLU A 9 1.26 -3.68 11.81
C GLU A 9 0.33 -4.92 11.85
N PRO A 10 0.67 -5.97 12.62
CA PRO A 10 -0.20 -7.13 12.78
C PRO A 10 -1.61 -6.74 13.24
N GLY A 11 -2.63 -7.21 12.49
CA GLY A 11 -4.04 -6.94 12.80
C GLY A 11 -4.54 -5.55 12.39
N GLN A 12 -3.67 -4.67 11.88
CA GLN A 12 -4.06 -3.34 11.42
C GLN A 12 -4.94 -3.42 10.17
N ARG A 13 -6.06 -2.71 10.19
CA ARG A 13 -7.00 -2.65 9.07
C ARG A 13 -6.71 -1.46 8.17
N LEU A 14 -7.20 -1.53 6.93
CA LEU A 14 -7.09 -0.42 5.99
C LEU A 14 -7.77 0.86 6.50
N SER A 15 -8.88 0.73 7.26
CA SER A 15 -9.57 1.85 7.91
C SER A 15 -8.64 2.63 8.82
N ASP A 16 -7.85 1.93 9.63
CA ASP A 16 -6.98 2.53 10.64
C ASP A 16 -5.84 3.29 9.96
N VAL A 17 -5.33 2.76 8.85
CA VAL A 17 -4.31 3.44 8.02
C VAL A 17 -4.89 4.70 7.38
N ARG A 18 -6.12 4.64 6.86
CA ARG A 18 -6.80 5.80 6.25
C ARG A 18 -7.05 6.90 7.28
N GLU A 19 -7.55 6.55 8.46
CA GLU A 19 -7.78 7.50 9.56
C GLU A 19 -6.48 8.17 10.00
N LYS A 20 -5.41 7.39 10.15
CA LYS A 20 -4.07 7.91 10.48
C LYS A 20 -3.55 8.87 9.40
N LEU A 21 -3.71 8.52 8.12
CA LEU A 21 -3.32 9.39 7.02
C LEU A 21 -4.13 10.68 6.98
N GLN A 22 -5.44 10.62 7.24
CA GLN A 22 -6.29 11.81 7.33
C GLN A 22 -5.95 12.67 8.53
N THR A 23 -5.51 12.09 9.66
CA THR A 23 -5.03 12.85 10.82
C THR A 23 -3.74 13.60 10.50
N ILE A 24 -2.81 12.98 9.77
CA ILE A 24 -1.53 13.60 9.38
C ILE A 24 -1.72 14.64 8.26
N PHE A 25 -2.63 14.34 7.33
CA PHE A 25 -2.95 15.18 6.17
C PHE A 25 -4.43 15.59 6.21
N PRO A 26 -4.81 16.54 7.08
CA PRO A 26 -6.21 16.86 7.38
C PRO A 26 -6.98 17.46 6.20
N HIS A 27 -6.28 18.00 5.20
CA HIS A 27 -6.88 18.59 4.00
C HIS A 27 -6.79 17.66 2.79
N SER A 28 -6.35 16.41 2.98
CA SER A 28 -6.27 15.45 1.88
C SER A 28 -7.64 14.89 1.51
N ILE A 29 -7.87 14.78 0.21
CA ILE A 29 -9.02 14.13 -0.38
C ILE A 29 -8.65 12.66 -0.57
N LEU A 30 -9.34 11.78 0.17
CA LEU A 30 -9.17 10.35 0.02
C LEU A 30 -9.92 9.88 -1.23
N LEU A 31 -9.19 9.30 -2.17
CA LEU A 31 -9.74 8.73 -3.39
C LEU A 31 -10.11 7.26 -3.19
N ASP A 32 -11.12 6.79 -3.92
CA ASP A 32 -11.45 5.37 -3.97
C ASP A 32 -10.26 4.57 -4.56
N PRO A 33 -10.00 3.34 -4.09
CA PRO A 33 -8.89 2.53 -4.59
C PRO A 33 -8.91 2.26 -6.10
N THR A 34 -10.09 2.31 -6.71
CA THR A 34 -10.31 2.04 -8.14
C THR A 34 -10.30 3.32 -8.98
N THR A 35 -10.22 4.50 -8.36
CA THR A 35 -10.15 5.77 -9.07
C THR A 35 -8.85 5.85 -9.88
N ASN A 36 -8.95 6.16 -11.16
CA ASN A 36 -7.77 6.43 -11.97
C ASN A 36 -7.18 7.81 -11.60
N ILE A 37 -5.88 7.84 -11.30
CA ILE A 37 -5.17 9.09 -11.03
C ILE A 37 -4.90 9.82 -12.35
N GLU A 38 -5.82 10.69 -12.73
CA GLU A 38 -5.73 11.55 -13.91
C GLU A 38 -4.82 12.77 -13.72
N GLU A 39 -4.50 13.45 -14.81
CA GLU A 39 -3.61 14.61 -14.82
C GLU A 39 -4.15 15.79 -14.00
N HIS A 40 -5.46 15.96 -13.94
CA HIS A 40 -6.07 17.03 -13.15
C HIS A 40 -5.82 16.85 -11.64
N HIS A 41 -5.77 15.60 -11.15
CA HIS A 41 -5.38 15.31 -9.77
C HIS A 41 -3.90 15.65 -9.53
N ARG A 42 -3.04 15.38 -10.51
CA ARG A 42 -1.58 15.57 -10.40
C ARG A 42 -1.14 17.02 -10.47
N ARG A 43 -1.89 17.87 -11.18
CA ARG A 43 -1.61 19.30 -11.37
C ARG A 43 -2.39 20.21 -10.42
N SER A 44 -3.35 19.66 -9.69
CA SER A 44 -4.14 20.41 -8.72
C SER A 44 -3.28 20.87 -7.53
N THR A 45 -3.70 21.97 -6.91
CA THR A 45 -3.12 22.46 -5.64
C THR A 45 -3.63 21.70 -4.42
N SER A 46 -4.69 20.90 -4.59
CA SER A 46 -5.25 20.05 -3.53
C SER A 46 -4.41 18.78 -3.33
N GLN A 47 -4.51 18.21 -2.14
CA GLN A 47 -3.85 16.95 -1.81
C GLN A 47 -4.80 15.79 -2.08
N TYR A 48 -4.39 14.82 -2.89
CA TYR A 48 -5.14 13.59 -3.14
C TYR A 48 -4.34 12.39 -2.65
N VAL A 49 -5.00 11.51 -1.90
CA VAL A 49 -4.39 10.29 -1.35
C VAL A 49 -5.25 9.11 -1.74
N GLN A 50 -4.64 8.10 -2.36
CA GLN A 50 -5.29 6.83 -2.67
C GLN A 50 -4.58 5.72 -1.89
N VAL A 51 -5.36 4.88 -1.22
CA VAL A 51 -4.82 3.78 -0.40
C VAL A 51 -5.51 2.48 -0.78
N GLN A 52 -4.70 1.52 -1.22
CA GLN A 52 -5.12 0.18 -1.62
C GLN A 52 -4.29 -0.87 -0.90
N VAL A 53 -4.91 -2.01 -0.59
CA VAL A 53 -4.18 -3.18 -0.08
C VAL A 53 -3.54 -3.88 -1.26
N VAL A 54 -2.26 -4.22 -1.12
CA VAL A 54 -1.50 -4.99 -2.11
C VAL A 54 -0.97 -6.26 -1.45
N GLN A 55 -0.81 -7.31 -2.25
CA GLN A 55 -0.15 -8.53 -1.81
C GLN A 55 1.34 -8.44 -2.11
N PRO A 56 2.23 -8.74 -1.14
CA PRO A 56 3.65 -8.83 -1.42
C PRO A 56 3.89 -9.98 -2.40
N ILE A 57 4.76 -9.75 -3.38
CA ILE A 57 5.22 -10.82 -4.28
C ILE A 57 6.44 -11.47 -3.60
N SER A 58 6.39 -12.78 -3.45
CA SER A 58 7.52 -13.54 -2.90
C SER A 58 8.68 -13.54 -3.88
N ASP A 59 9.82 -12.98 -3.46
CA ASP A 59 11.06 -13.12 -4.21
C ASP A 59 11.57 -14.57 -4.14
N GLU A 60 11.97 -15.12 -5.29
CA GLU A 60 12.75 -16.35 -5.34
C GLU A 60 14.11 -16.11 -4.68
N LYS A 61 14.20 -16.43 -3.40
CA LYS A 61 15.48 -16.44 -2.69
C LYS A 61 16.33 -17.55 -3.31
N ALA A 62 17.38 -17.18 -4.03
CA ALA A 62 18.31 -18.13 -4.68
C ALA A 62 18.81 -19.25 -3.74
N ARG A 63 18.94 -18.97 -2.43
CA ARG A 63 19.29 -19.94 -1.38
C ARG A 63 18.24 -21.04 -1.11
N PHE A 64 17.01 -20.84 -1.55
CA PHE A 64 15.90 -21.78 -1.49
C PHE A 64 15.66 -22.48 -2.84
N GLY A 65 16.35 -22.05 -3.91
CA GLY A 65 16.33 -22.74 -5.19
C GLY A 65 16.82 -24.18 -5.04
N ASN A 66 16.11 -25.12 -5.68
CA ASN A 66 16.39 -26.56 -5.70
C ASN A 66 16.34 -27.28 -4.34
N ARG A 67 15.73 -26.67 -3.31
CA ARG A 67 15.51 -27.30 -2.00
C ARG A 67 14.03 -27.45 -1.71
N ASN A 68 13.60 -28.61 -1.21
CA ASN A 68 12.25 -28.78 -0.65
C ASN A 68 12.18 -28.05 0.69
N ILE A 69 11.74 -26.79 0.66
CA ILE A 69 11.52 -25.97 1.86
C ILE A 69 10.09 -26.22 2.36
N PRO A 70 9.90 -26.56 3.65
CA PRO A 70 8.58 -26.62 4.25
C PRO A 70 7.81 -25.29 4.09
N GLU A 71 6.52 -25.39 3.77
CA GLU A 71 5.67 -24.21 3.54
C GLU A 71 5.64 -23.25 4.74
N ALA A 72 5.73 -23.78 5.96
CA ALA A 72 5.78 -23.00 7.21
C ALA A 72 6.99 -22.05 7.32
N ILE A 73 8.03 -22.21 6.49
CA ILE A 73 9.21 -21.31 6.44
C ILE A 73 9.09 -20.28 5.31
N LEU A 74 8.22 -20.54 4.32
CA LEU A 74 7.98 -19.64 3.19
C LEU A 74 6.90 -18.59 3.50
N GLN A 75 6.07 -18.81 4.52
CA GLN A 75 5.11 -17.86 5.08
C GLN A 75 5.76 -16.94 6.12
#